data_AF-A0A7U9STI5-F1
#
_entry.id   AF-A0A7U9STI5-F1
#
_cell.length_a   1.000
_cell.length_b   1.000
_cell.length_c   1.000
_cell.angle_alpha   90.00
_cell.angle_beta   90.00
_cell.angle_gamma   90.00
#
_symmetry.space_group_name_H-M   'P 1'
#
loop_
_entity.id
_entity.type
_entity.pdbx_description
1 polymer ?
#
loop_
_entity_poly.entity_id
_entity_poly.type
_entity_poly.pdbx_seq_one_letter_code
_entity_poly.pdbx_strand_id
1 'polypeptide(L)'
;MTEEQLKDLPEDYFPAVTGTIISFDAMSVDEKGNLNTVMGNKADTESGDDKYKHFVSQVTYEHFKELMREMESIIGENGSQYSPEMMITYFGMSEMTYEEACEEYNQTINKDKVTGGFARLFCDYIGLELGLYPIFLVVLIWMKDRMGNASELIYSKKISSARLVVSRYLASVTMVLLPVLLLSFESLVPLIAFGAEKGISVDCFAYIKYILWWLLPEVMAVSAIGIFFTLLTDSPIAIAIQFLWWMVDKGVTGLSGDTKAATLMIRHNTLRGYEVIQDGFQMICRNRLLMAGIGILFVILSIWVLKFKRKGKINAANIYHKCFGHMQDKLSFGSKK
;
A
#
# COMPACT_ATOMS: atom_id res chain seq x y z
N MET A 1 -29.64 -30.24 4.25
CA MET A 1 -29.20 -31.36 5.11
C MET A 1 -29.62 -31.11 6.55
N THR A 2 -29.97 -32.16 7.28
CA THR A 2 -30.09 -32.14 8.75
C THR A 2 -28.72 -32.25 9.42
N GLU A 3 -28.62 -31.91 10.70
CA GLU A 3 -27.36 -31.96 11.48
C GLU A 3 -26.75 -33.37 11.54
N GLU A 4 -27.59 -34.41 11.45
CA GLU A 4 -27.17 -35.82 11.37
C GLU A 4 -26.55 -36.15 10.02
N GLN A 5 -27.09 -35.62 8.91
CA GLN A 5 -26.58 -35.84 7.56
C GLN A 5 -25.24 -35.13 7.30
N LEU A 6 -24.92 -34.08 8.07
CA LEU A 6 -23.62 -33.40 8.01
C LEU A 6 -22.49 -34.23 8.64
N LYS A 7 -22.81 -35.13 9.58
CA LYS A 7 -21.81 -35.99 10.26
C LYS A 7 -21.40 -37.21 9.44
N ASP A 8 -22.24 -37.61 8.47
CA ASP A 8 -22.03 -38.77 7.60
C ASP A 8 -21.46 -38.40 6.21
N LEU A 9 -20.98 -37.16 6.05
CA LEU A 9 -20.31 -36.74 4.83
C LEU A 9 -18.95 -37.46 4.71
N PRO A 10 -18.58 -37.95 3.50
CA PRO A 10 -17.26 -38.50 3.29
C PRO A 10 -16.18 -37.44 3.57
N GLU A 11 -15.00 -37.85 4.03
CA GLU A 11 -13.93 -36.92 4.43
C GLU A 11 -13.49 -35.98 3.29
N ASP A 12 -13.66 -36.40 2.03
CA ASP A 12 -13.35 -35.65 0.82
C ASP A 12 -14.58 -34.94 0.19
N TYR A 13 -15.69 -34.82 0.93
CA TYR A 13 -16.91 -34.18 0.42
C TYR A 13 -16.69 -32.74 -0.05
N PHE A 14 -15.87 -31.98 0.67
CA PHE A 14 -15.43 -30.66 0.23
C PHE A 14 -14.12 -30.81 -0.56
N PRO A 15 -14.10 -30.39 -1.85
CA PRO A 15 -12.89 -30.50 -2.64
C PRO A 15 -11.79 -29.64 -2.03
N ALA A 16 -10.56 -30.14 -2.00
CA ALA A 16 -9.40 -29.36 -1.60
C ALA A 16 -9.27 -28.13 -2.52
N VAL A 17 -9.58 -26.94 -1.98
CA VAL A 17 -9.63 -25.70 -2.74
C VAL A 17 -8.20 -25.30 -3.15
N THR A 18 -7.79 -25.63 -4.37
CA THR A 18 -6.47 -25.26 -4.94
C THR A 18 -6.46 -23.85 -5.53
N GLY A 19 -7.14 -22.91 -4.88
CA GLY A 19 -7.22 -21.51 -5.29
C GLY A 19 -6.82 -20.61 -4.13
N THR A 20 -5.50 -20.44 -3.91
CA THR A 20 -4.92 -19.35 -3.09
C THR A 20 -5.03 -19.47 -1.56
N ILE A 21 -5.69 -20.48 -0.99
CA ILE A 21 -5.61 -20.77 0.45
C ILE A 21 -4.73 -22.00 0.65
N ILE A 22 -3.71 -21.88 1.50
CA ILE A 22 -2.86 -23.00 1.93
C ILE A 22 -3.81 -24.08 2.47
N SER A 23 -3.95 -25.18 1.73
CA SER A 23 -4.65 -26.36 2.24
C SER A 23 -3.85 -26.90 3.41
N PHE A 24 -4.44 -26.94 4.61
CA PHE A 24 -3.82 -27.55 5.79
C PHE A 24 -3.60 -29.06 5.60
N ASP A 25 -4.34 -29.71 4.70
CA ASP A 25 -4.12 -31.12 4.33
C ASP A 25 -2.82 -31.33 3.53
N ALA A 26 -2.23 -30.26 2.99
CA ALA A 26 -0.94 -30.31 2.30
C ALA A 26 0.27 -30.00 3.21
N MET A 27 0.05 -29.82 4.53
CA MET A 27 1.12 -29.69 5.52
C MET A 27 1.52 -31.05 6.08
N SER A 28 2.79 -31.40 5.93
CA SER A 28 3.39 -32.53 6.64
C SER A 28 4.43 -32.04 7.64
N VAL A 29 4.52 -32.71 8.79
CA VAL A 29 5.54 -32.46 9.80
C VAL A 29 6.59 -33.55 9.66
N ASP A 30 7.85 -33.17 9.44
CA ASP A 30 8.95 -34.14 9.39
C ASP A 30 9.28 -34.69 10.79
N GLU A 31 10.08 -35.76 10.85
CA GLU A 31 10.50 -36.39 12.12
C GLU A 31 11.29 -35.43 13.05
N LYS A 32 11.69 -34.25 12.56
CA LYS A 32 12.41 -33.22 13.31
C LYS A 32 11.50 -32.06 13.74
N GLY A 33 10.21 -32.13 13.45
CA GLY A 33 9.22 -31.12 13.84
C GLY A 33 9.14 -29.91 12.90
N ASN A 34 9.74 -29.96 11.70
CA ASN A 34 9.61 -28.88 10.72
C ASN A 34 8.33 -29.05 9.88
N LEU A 35 7.63 -27.93 9.68
CA LEU A 35 6.46 -27.83 8.82
C LEU A 35 6.87 -27.69 7.36
N ASN A 36 6.53 -28.67 6.54
CA ASN A 36 6.75 -28.66 5.10
C ASN A 36 5.41 -28.50 4.38
N THR A 37 5.31 -27.50 3.50
CA THR A 37 4.14 -27.29 2.63
C THR A 37 4.52 -27.68 1.21
N VAL A 38 3.85 -28.68 0.63
CA VAL A 38 4.00 -28.99 -0.79
C VAL A 38 3.12 -28.02 -1.56
N MET A 39 3.72 -26.96 -2.08
CA MET A 39 3.04 -26.08 -3.03
C MET A 39 2.90 -26.85 -4.34
N GLY A 40 1.68 -27.28 -4.66
CA GLY A 40 1.42 -28.17 -5.78
C GLY A 40 1.95 -27.60 -7.10
N ASN A 41 3.04 -28.17 -7.61
CA ASN A 41 3.39 -28.02 -9.01
C ASN A 41 2.33 -28.78 -9.81
N LYS A 42 1.79 -28.14 -10.86
CA LYS A 42 0.84 -28.71 -11.83
C LYS A 42 1.39 -29.91 -12.62
N ALA A 43 2.55 -30.45 -12.24
CA ALA A 43 3.26 -31.51 -12.94
C ALA A 43 3.02 -32.92 -12.37
N ASP A 44 2.45 -33.06 -11.16
CA ASP A 44 2.22 -34.37 -10.54
C ASP A 44 0.71 -34.65 -10.31
N THR A 45 -0.09 -34.64 -11.36
CA THR A 45 -1.47 -35.16 -11.29
C THR A 45 -1.80 -35.97 -12.53
N GLU A 46 -1.10 -37.09 -12.69
CA GLU A 46 -1.53 -38.21 -13.56
C GLU A 46 -2.51 -39.17 -12.84
N SER A 47 -3.21 -38.72 -11.79
CA SER A 47 -4.35 -39.47 -11.22
C SER A 47 -5.66 -38.85 -11.65
N GLY A 48 -6.34 -39.49 -12.62
CA GLY A 48 -7.64 -39.10 -13.14
C GLY A 48 -8.82 -39.35 -12.20
N ASP A 49 -8.72 -38.91 -10.94
CA ASP A 49 -9.87 -38.85 -10.05
C ASP A 49 -10.45 -37.43 -10.06
N ASP A 50 -11.73 -37.33 -10.43
CA ASP A 50 -12.48 -36.08 -10.41
C ASP A 50 -12.66 -35.63 -8.96
N LYS A 51 -11.91 -34.60 -8.56
CA LYS A 51 -11.90 -34.04 -7.18
C LYS A 51 -13.25 -33.51 -6.73
N TYR A 52 -14.23 -33.39 -7.64
CA TYR A 52 -15.57 -32.90 -7.36
C TYR A 52 -16.62 -34.02 -7.33
N LYS A 53 -16.22 -35.28 -7.56
CA LYS A 53 -17.12 -36.43 -7.68
C LYS A 53 -18.07 -36.62 -6.49
N HIS A 54 -17.62 -36.27 -5.29
CA HIS A 54 -18.40 -36.38 -4.05
C HIS A 54 -19.13 -35.09 -3.66
N PHE A 55 -18.76 -33.95 -4.25
CA PHE A 55 -19.37 -32.67 -3.92
C PHE A 55 -20.74 -32.52 -4.59
N VAL A 56 -21.78 -32.41 -3.77
CA VAL A 56 -23.13 -32.08 -4.23
C VAL A 56 -23.55 -30.75 -3.60
N SER A 57 -23.85 -29.75 -4.43
CA SER A 57 -24.33 -28.47 -3.89
C SER A 57 -25.65 -28.67 -3.15
N GLN A 58 -25.68 -28.31 -1.87
CA GLN A 58 -26.86 -28.45 -1.01
C GLN A 58 -27.89 -27.32 -1.23
N VAL A 59 -27.47 -26.25 -1.89
CA VAL A 59 -28.31 -25.09 -2.23
C VAL A 59 -28.16 -24.75 -3.71
N THR A 60 -29.17 -24.11 -4.28
CA THR A 60 -29.03 -23.53 -5.63
C THR A 60 -28.06 -22.36 -5.59
N TYR A 61 -27.43 -22.04 -6.71
CA TYR A 61 -26.51 -20.90 -6.79
C TYR A 61 -27.18 -19.56 -6.46
N GLU A 62 -28.44 -19.38 -6.87
CA GLU A 62 -29.22 -18.19 -6.51
C GLU A 62 -29.45 -18.10 -5.00
N HIS A 63 -29.85 -19.21 -4.37
CA HIS A 63 -30.07 -19.24 -2.93
C HIS A 63 -28.75 -19.08 -2.15
N PHE A 64 -27.64 -19.62 -2.66
CA PHE A 64 -26.31 -19.35 -2.12
C PHE A 64 -26.02 -17.84 -2.11
N LYS A 65 -26.23 -17.13 -3.23
CA LYS A 65 -26.01 -15.68 -3.30
C LYS A 65 -26.90 -14.90 -2.33
N GLU A 66 -28.14 -15.34 -2.11
CA GLU A 66 -29.05 -14.73 -1.12
C GLU A 66 -28.48 -14.88 0.31
N LEU A 67 -28.07 -16.09 0.69
CA LEU A 67 -27.49 -16.37 2.00
C LEU A 67 -26.20 -15.58 2.24
N MET A 68 -25.37 -15.41 1.20
CA MET A 68 -24.13 -14.63 1.29
C MET A 68 -24.41 -13.14 1.50
N ARG A 69 -25.44 -12.59 0.82
CA ARG A 69 -25.91 -11.22 1.05
C ARG A 69 -26.52 -11.03 2.43
N GLU A 70 -27.27 -12.00 2.93
CA GLU A 70 -27.80 -11.97 4.30
C GLU A 70 -26.66 -11.93 5.31
N MET A 71 -25.64 -12.78 5.12
CA MET A 71 -24.44 -12.80 5.96
C MET A 71 -23.65 -11.48 5.90
N GLU A 72 -23.52 -10.89 4.70
CA GLU A 72 -22.95 -9.55 4.52
C GLU A 72 -23.74 -8.48 5.28
N SER A 73 -25.08 -8.52 5.24
CA SER A 73 -25.93 -7.59 5.99
C SER A 73 -25.75 -7.72 7.50
N ILE A 74 -25.57 -8.94 8.01
CA ILE A 74 -25.37 -9.21 9.44
C ILE A 74 -24.00 -8.71 9.92
N ILE A 75 -22.94 -8.97 9.15
CA ILE A 75 -21.55 -8.67 9.55
C ILE A 75 -21.16 -7.22 9.22
N GLY A 76 -21.82 -6.63 8.22
CA GLY A 76 -21.58 -5.27 7.73
C GLY A 76 -21.06 -5.26 6.30
N GLU A 77 -21.62 -4.38 5.48
CA GLU A 77 -21.39 -4.31 4.03
C GLU A 77 -19.96 -3.89 3.65
N ASN A 78 -19.32 -3.04 4.44
CA ASN A 78 -17.99 -2.52 4.11
C ASN A 78 -16.88 -3.54 4.42
N GLY A 79 -16.40 -4.23 3.39
CA GLY A 79 -15.26 -5.15 3.48
C GLY A 79 -15.64 -6.59 3.88
N SER A 80 -16.91 -6.96 3.75
CA SER A 80 -17.37 -8.33 4.01
C SER A 80 -16.76 -9.31 3.01
N GLN A 81 -16.19 -10.41 3.52
CA GLN A 81 -15.74 -11.53 2.69
C GLN A 81 -16.89 -12.27 2.00
N TYR A 82 -18.12 -12.04 2.44
CA TYR A 82 -19.35 -12.61 1.87
C TYR A 82 -19.96 -11.72 0.78
N SER A 83 -19.39 -10.55 0.51
CA SER A 83 -19.85 -9.67 -0.58
C SER A 83 -19.71 -10.37 -1.94
N PRO A 84 -20.60 -10.11 -2.90
CA PRO A 84 -20.48 -10.65 -4.27
C PRO A 84 -19.11 -10.39 -4.89
N GLU A 85 -18.55 -9.21 -4.65
CA GLU A 85 -17.25 -8.78 -5.13
C GLU A 85 -16.12 -9.64 -4.54
N MET A 86 -16.11 -9.86 -3.23
CA MET A 86 -15.10 -10.70 -2.58
C MET A 86 -15.25 -12.18 -2.97
N MET A 87 -16.48 -12.68 -3.09
CA MET A 87 -16.72 -14.05 -3.55
C MET A 87 -16.17 -14.27 -4.96
N ILE A 88 -16.42 -13.34 -5.88
CA ILE A 88 -15.85 -13.41 -7.23
C ILE A 88 -14.32 -13.30 -7.17
N THR A 89 -13.80 -12.37 -6.38
CA THR A 89 -12.35 -12.13 -6.27
C THR A 89 -11.59 -13.34 -5.76
N TYR A 90 -12.12 -14.06 -4.77
CA TYR A 90 -11.44 -15.20 -4.14
C TYR A 90 -11.82 -16.57 -4.74
N PHE A 91 -13.05 -16.73 -5.23
CA PHE A 91 -13.59 -18.03 -5.66
C PHE A 91 -14.13 -18.03 -7.09
N GLY A 92 -14.30 -16.87 -7.73
CA GLY A 92 -14.80 -16.72 -9.10
C GLY A 92 -13.72 -16.94 -10.16
N MET A 93 -13.04 -18.08 -10.14
CA MET A 93 -12.07 -18.44 -11.18
C MET A 93 -12.81 -19.09 -12.36
N SER A 94 -12.56 -18.58 -13.57
CA SER A 94 -12.94 -19.25 -14.82
C SER A 94 -11.71 -19.87 -15.47
N GLU A 95 -11.90 -20.97 -16.19
CA GLU A 95 -10.83 -21.51 -17.04
C GLU A 95 -10.47 -20.48 -18.11
N MET A 96 -9.17 -20.20 -18.24
CA MET A 96 -8.65 -19.30 -19.26
C MET A 96 -8.54 -20.05 -20.58
N THR A 97 -9.12 -19.49 -21.63
CA THR A 97 -8.96 -20.02 -22.99
C THR A 97 -7.52 -19.90 -23.47
N TYR A 98 -7.15 -20.68 -24.50
CA TYR A 98 -5.80 -20.60 -25.08
C TYR A 98 -5.51 -19.20 -25.63
N GLU A 99 -6.49 -18.58 -26.27
CA GLU A 99 -6.41 -17.25 -26.85
C GLU A 99 -6.17 -16.19 -25.76
N GLU A 100 -6.92 -16.23 -24.66
CA GLU A 100 -6.74 -15.34 -23.51
C GLU A 100 -5.36 -15.54 -22.86
N ALA A 101 -4.89 -16.79 -22.74
CA ALA A 101 -3.57 -17.10 -22.21
C ALA A 101 -2.44 -16.53 -23.08
N CYS A 102 -2.58 -16.66 -24.41
CA CYS A 102 -1.64 -16.10 -25.36
C CYS A 102 -1.63 -14.57 -25.32
N GLU A 103 -2.79 -13.94 -25.18
CA GLU A 103 -2.90 -12.49 -25.05
C GLU A 103 -2.22 -12.01 -23.76
N GLU A 104 -2.53 -12.62 -22.62
CA GLU A 104 -1.92 -12.30 -21.33
C GLU A 104 -0.39 -12.47 -21.35
N TYR A 105 0.09 -13.56 -21.96
CA TYR A 105 1.53 -13.79 -22.16
C TYR A 105 2.15 -12.64 -22.96
N ASN A 106 1.53 -12.26 -24.08
CA ASN A 106 2.03 -11.17 -24.91
C ASN A 106 2.03 -9.82 -24.16
N GLN A 107 1.00 -9.53 -23.38
CA GLN A 107 0.97 -8.33 -22.55
C GLN A 107 2.10 -8.33 -21.51
N THR A 108 2.28 -9.43 -20.78
CA THR A 108 3.23 -9.54 -19.67
C THR A 108 4.67 -9.56 -20.15
N ILE A 109 4.96 -10.35 -21.19
CA ILE A 109 6.33 -10.58 -21.66
C ILE A 109 6.77 -9.52 -22.66
N ASN A 110 5.93 -9.13 -23.61
CA ASN A 110 6.34 -8.26 -24.71
C ASN A 110 6.00 -6.78 -24.45
N LYS A 111 4.81 -6.47 -23.97
CA LYS A 111 4.39 -5.06 -23.76
C LYS A 111 4.95 -4.49 -22.47
N ASP A 112 4.65 -5.13 -21.35
CA ASP A 112 5.05 -4.65 -20.02
C ASP A 112 6.52 -4.95 -19.71
N LYS A 113 7.05 -5.98 -20.38
CA LYS A 113 8.27 -6.70 -20.02
C LYS A 113 8.10 -7.31 -18.64
N VAL A 114 8.69 -8.49 -18.42
CA VAL A 114 8.54 -9.19 -17.13
C VAL A 114 8.93 -8.30 -15.93
N THR A 115 9.83 -7.32 -16.10
CA THR A 115 10.18 -6.38 -15.04
C THR A 115 9.13 -5.32 -14.70
N GLY A 116 8.18 -5.01 -15.59
CA GLY A 116 7.14 -4.01 -15.35
C GLY A 116 6.19 -4.42 -14.21
N GLY A 117 5.59 -5.61 -14.33
CA GLY A 117 4.69 -6.17 -13.32
C GLY A 117 5.36 -6.34 -11.97
N PHE A 118 6.57 -6.89 -11.95
CA PHE A 118 7.33 -7.04 -10.71
C PHE A 118 7.72 -5.70 -10.08
N ALA A 119 8.09 -4.68 -10.87
CA ALA A 119 8.40 -3.36 -10.34
C ALA A 119 7.16 -2.68 -9.73
N ARG A 120 5.97 -2.86 -10.32
CA ARG A 120 4.72 -2.38 -9.74
C ARG A 120 4.38 -3.09 -8.44
N LEU A 121 4.51 -4.41 -8.42
CA LEU A 121 4.27 -5.22 -7.22
C LEU A 121 5.21 -4.78 -6.08
N PHE A 122 6.50 -4.60 -6.38
CA PHE A 122 7.46 -4.07 -5.42
C PHE A 122 7.03 -2.69 -4.90
N CYS A 123 6.60 -1.78 -5.78
CA CYS A 123 6.15 -0.45 -5.38
C CYS A 123 4.82 -0.48 -4.60
N ASP A 124 3.94 -1.46 -4.82
CA ASP A 124 2.71 -1.61 -4.03
C ASP A 124 3.05 -1.89 -2.56
N TYR A 125 3.91 -2.89 -2.31
CA TYR A 125 4.29 -3.28 -0.96
C TYR A 125 5.14 -2.22 -0.27
N ILE A 126 6.16 -1.71 -0.96
CA ILE A 126 7.02 -0.66 -0.39
C ILE A 126 6.24 0.65 -0.20
N GLY A 127 5.32 0.98 -1.11
CA GLY A 127 4.44 2.15 -0.95
C GLY A 127 3.66 2.09 0.36
N LEU A 128 3.14 0.92 0.73
CA LEU A 128 2.41 0.74 1.99
C LEU A 128 3.25 1.11 3.23
N GLU A 129 4.53 0.75 3.21
CA GLU A 129 5.49 1.10 4.27
C GLU A 129 5.88 2.59 4.23
N LEU A 130 6.13 3.12 3.03
CA LEU A 130 6.53 4.51 2.80
C LEU A 130 5.40 5.51 3.12
N GLY A 131 4.15 5.08 3.08
CA GLY A 131 3.00 5.88 3.50
C GLY A 131 3.00 6.22 5.00
N LEU A 132 3.78 5.51 5.84
CA LEU A 132 3.82 5.74 7.28
C LEU A 132 5.24 5.96 7.81
N TYR A 133 6.16 5.01 7.61
CA TYR A 133 7.44 4.98 8.35
C TYR A 133 8.40 6.16 8.12
N PRO A 134 8.50 6.77 6.92
CA PRO A 134 9.35 7.93 6.70
C PRO A 134 9.09 9.10 7.66
N ILE A 135 7.85 9.24 8.16
CA ILE A 135 7.48 10.32 9.07
C ILE A 135 8.33 10.32 10.35
N PHE A 136 8.65 9.14 10.89
CA PHE A 136 9.43 9.01 12.12
C PHE A 136 10.84 9.55 11.90
N LEU A 137 11.48 9.18 10.79
CA LEU A 137 12.81 9.66 10.43
C LEU A 137 12.82 11.19 10.26
N VAL A 138 11.84 11.73 9.53
CA VAL A 138 11.75 13.17 9.28
C VAL A 138 11.52 13.97 10.57
N VAL A 139 10.59 13.52 11.42
CA VAL A 139 10.27 14.15 12.71
C VAL A 139 11.49 14.11 13.63
N LEU A 140 12.15 12.96 13.75
CA LEU A 140 13.33 12.79 14.59
C LEU A 140 14.48 13.73 14.18
N ILE A 141 14.76 13.84 12.88
CA ILE A 141 15.80 14.75 12.38
C ILE A 141 15.52 16.20 12.78
N TRP A 142 14.28 16.65 12.64
CA TRP A 142 13.91 18.03 12.98
C TRP A 142 13.85 18.27 14.49
N MET A 143 13.39 17.29 15.26
CA MET A 143 13.35 17.38 16.72
C MET A 143 14.74 17.32 17.34
N LYS A 144 15.69 16.59 16.74
CA LYS A 144 17.06 16.44 17.26
C LYS A 144 17.75 17.78 17.49
N ASP A 145 17.53 18.75 16.59
CA ASP A 145 18.10 20.10 16.71
C ASP A 145 17.52 20.92 17.87
N ARG A 146 16.28 20.62 18.25
CA ARG A 146 15.61 21.23 19.41
C ARG A 146 16.11 20.58 20.68
N MET A 147 16.09 19.25 20.74
CA MET A 147 16.55 18.48 21.89
C MET A 147 18.02 18.74 22.23
N GLY A 148 18.85 19.01 21.22
CA GLY A 148 20.26 19.34 21.39
C GLY A 148 20.56 20.82 21.64
N ASN A 149 19.56 21.68 21.92
CA ASN A 149 19.71 23.14 22.09
C ASN A 149 20.42 23.87 20.93
N ALA A 150 20.52 23.24 19.76
CA ALA A 150 21.20 23.81 18.59
C ALA A 150 20.29 24.79 17.82
N SER A 151 18.99 24.79 18.10
CA SER A 151 17.99 25.57 17.36
C SER A 151 18.27 27.07 17.39
N GLU A 152 18.63 27.64 18.54
CA GLU A 152 18.95 29.07 18.67
C GLU A 152 20.21 29.44 17.86
N LEU A 153 21.19 28.54 17.87
CA LEU A 153 22.44 28.70 17.13
C LEU A 153 22.22 28.60 15.61
N ILE A 154 21.32 27.73 15.16
CA ILE A 154 20.92 27.61 13.75
C ILE A 154 20.11 28.85 13.32
N TYR A 155 19.21 29.33 14.18
CA TYR A 155 18.32 30.46 13.86
C TYR A 155 19.07 31.79 13.75
N SER A 156 20.20 31.94 14.44
CA SER A 156 21.08 33.12 14.36
C SER A 156 22.02 33.15 13.15
N LYS A 157 22.21 32.02 12.43
CA LYS A 157 23.10 31.97 11.25
C LYS A 157 22.53 32.78 10.07
N LYS A 158 23.40 33.42 9.28
CA LYS A 158 23.01 34.20 8.08
C LYS A 158 22.39 33.39 6.92
N ILE A 159 22.36 32.05 7.02
CA ILE A 159 21.76 31.18 6.00
C ILE A 159 20.26 31.49 5.84
N SER A 160 19.73 31.42 4.61
CA SER A 160 18.31 31.65 4.38
C SER A 160 17.46 30.49 4.92
N SER A 161 16.26 30.79 5.41
CA SER A 161 15.29 29.79 5.86
C SER A 161 14.91 28.83 4.73
N ALA A 162 14.84 29.32 3.49
CA ALA A 162 14.60 28.52 2.30
C ALA A 162 15.68 27.46 2.10
N ARG A 163 16.95 27.86 2.11
CA ARG A 163 18.07 26.94 1.92
C ARG A 163 18.10 25.85 3.01
N LEU A 164 17.84 26.21 4.27
CA LEU A 164 17.78 25.24 5.38
C LEU A 164 16.67 24.20 5.21
N VAL A 165 15.43 24.65 4.92
CA VAL A 165 14.29 23.73 4.79
C VAL A 165 14.48 22.84 3.56
N VAL A 166 14.81 23.42 2.41
CA VAL A 166 14.95 22.67 1.15
C VAL A 166 16.09 21.66 1.23
N SER A 167 17.26 22.04 1.75
CA SER A 167 18.39 21.09 1.84
C SER A 167 18.06 19.89 2.74
N ARG A 168 17.36 20.13 3.85
CA ARG A 168 16.96 19.06 4.78
C ARG A 168 15.85 18.20 4.20
N TYR A 169 14.87 18.82 3.55
CA TYR A 169 13.82 18.11 2.85
C TYR A 169 14.38 17.17 1.78
N LEU A 170 15.26 17.68 0.92
CA LEU A 170 15.93 16.85 -0.11
C LEU A 170 16.77 15.74 0.52
N ALA A 171 17.52 16.04 1.59
CA ALA A 171 18.27 15.03 2.31
C ALA A 171 17.36 13.92 2.89
N SER A 172 16.23 14.29 3.49
CA SER A 172 15.24 13.35 4.02
C SER A 172 14.65 12.46 2.93
N VAL A 173 14.22 13.04 1.81
CA VAL A 173 13.69 12.28 0.67
C VAL A 173 14.74 11.31 0.13
N THR A 174 15.99 11.76 -0.03
CA THR A 174 17.09 10.89 -0.48
C THR A 174 17.41 9.79 0.52
N MET A 175 17.43 10.08 1.82
CA MET A 175 17.67 9.06 2.86
C MET A 175 16.60 7.96 2.87
N VAL A 176 15.37 8.29 2.48
CA VAL A 176 14.27 7.32 2.38
C VAL A 176 14.36 6.52 1.08
N LEU A 177 14.62 7.18 -0.05
CA LEU A 177 14.62 6.51 -1.36
C LEU A 177 15.88 5.70 -1.64
N LEU A 178 17.03 6.04 -1.04
CA LEU A 178 18.28 5.34 -1.29
C LEU A 178 18.21 3.86 -0.85
N PRO A 179 17.75 3.51 0.37
CA PRO A 179 17.53 2.11 0.75
C PRO A 179 16.53 1.39 -0.16
N VAL A 180 15.44 2.06 -0.56
CA VAL A 180 14.42 1.48 -1.47
C VAL A 180 15.03 1.12 -2.82
N LEU A 181 15.87 2.00 -3.38
CA LEU A 181 16.61 1.73 -4.61
C LEU A 181 17.55 0.53 -4.45
N LEU A 182 18.26 0.42 -3.32
CA LEU A 182 19.15 -0.72 -3.06
C LEU A 182 18.36 -2.03 -2.92
N LEU A 183 17.26 -2.03 -2.19
CA LEU A 183 16.37 -3.19 -2.03
C LEU A 183 15.77 -3.65 -3.36
N SER A 184 15.51 -2.72 -4.29
CA SER A 184 14.96 -3.09 -5.60
C SER A 184 15.86 -4.02 -6.41
N PHE A 185 17.18 -4.04 -6.16
CA PHE A 185 18.10 -4.95 -6.82
C PHE A 185 17.88 -6.41 -6.44
N GLU A 186 17.34 -6.69 -5.26
CA GLU A 186 17.02 -8.05 -4.81
C GLU A 186 16.05 -8.73 -5.78
N SER A 187 15.11 -7.98 -6.34
CA SER A 187 14.17 -8.50 -7.33
C SER A 187 14.65 -8.29 -8.78
N LEU A 188 15.29 -7.15 -9.08
CA LEU A 188 15.73 -6.85 -10.44
C LEU A 188 16.84 -7.78 -10.95
N VAL A 189 17.83 -8.13 -10.12
CA VAL A 189 18.97 -8.96 -10.54
C VAL A 189 18.54 -10.36 -10.97
N PRO A 190 17.71 -11.10 -10.20
CA PRO A 190 17.17 -12.38 -10.63
C PRO A 190 16.34 -12.28 -11.91
N LEU A 191 15.55 -11.21 -12.09
CA LEU A 191 14.74 -11.02 -13.30
C LEU A 191 15.61 -10.80 -14.55
N ILE A 192 16.73 -10.10 -14.42
CA ILE A 192 17.69 -9.95 -15.52
C ILE A 192 18.31 -11.31 -15.87
N ALA A 193 18.72 -12.10 -14.87
CA ALA A 193 19.29 -13.43 -15.09
C ALA A 193 18.27 -14.37 -15.77
N PHE A 194 17.03 -14.37 -15.27
CA PHE A 194 15.92 -15.12 -15.85
C PHE A 194 15.65 -14.71 -17.31
N GLY A 195 15.61 -13.40 -17.58
CA GLY A 195 15.44 -12.88 -18.93
C GLY A 195 16.54 -13.34 -19.89
N ALA A 196 17.80 -13.32 -19.44
CA ALA A 196 18.94 -13.78 -20.22
C ALA A 196 18.87 -15.30 -20.51
N GLU A 197 18.50 -16.12 -19.51
CA GLU A 197 18.40 -17.58 -19.67
C GLU A 197 17.26 -17.98 -20.62
N LYS A 198 16.10 -17.32 -20.52
CA LYS A 198 14.91 -17.66 -21.31
C LYS A 198 14.78 -16.89 -22.62
N GLY A 199 15.75 -16.02 -22.95
CA GLY A 199 15.70 -15.17 -24.14
C GLY A 199 14.57 -14.12 -24.11
N ILE A 200 14.14 -13.69 -22.92
CA ILE A 200 13.07 -12.71 -22.72
C ILE A 200 13.65 -11.31 -22.57
N SER A 201 13.04 -10.32 -23.22
CA SER A 201 13.43 -8.91 -23.08
C SER A 201 13.08 -8.38 -21.69
N VAL A 202 14.08 -7.76 -21.04
CA VAL A 202 13.96 -7.15 -19.71
C VAL A 202 14.25 -5.65 -19.80
N ASP A 203 13.51 -4.83 -19.04
CA ASP A 203 13.85 -3.42 -18.82
C ASP A 203 14.61 -3.26 -17.49
N CYS A 204 15.93 -3.06 -17.60
CA CYS A 204 16.82 -2.84 -16.45
C CYS A 204 16.52 -1.54 -15.68
N PHE A 205 15.77 -0.61 -16.26
CA PHE A 205 15.39 0.65 -15.63
C PHE A 205 13.96 0.65 -15.08
N ALA A 206 13.22 -0.46 -15.20
CA ALA A 206 11.83 -0.54 -14.77
C ALA A 206 11.67 -0.08 -13.31
N TYR A 207 12.42 -0.67 -12.39
CA TYR A 207 12.35 -0.34 -10.97
C TYR A 207 12.67 1.12 -10.68
N ILE A 208 13.74 1.68 -11.27
CA ILE A 208 14.10 3.08 -11.09
C ILE A 208 12.98 3.99 -11.58
N LYS A 209 12.38 3.69 -12.75
CA LYS A 209 11.24 4.45 -13.26
C LYS A 209 10.12 4.43 -12.23
N TYR A 210 9.65 3.25 -11.83
CA TYR A 210 8.55 3.12 -10.89
C TYR A 210 8.85 3.78 -9.54
N ILE A 211 10.05 3.63 -8.97
CA ILE A 211 10.42 4.33 -7.74
C ILE A 211 10.30 5.86 -7.90
N LEU A 212 10.72 6.42 -9.04
CA LEU A 212 10.69 7.86 -9.29
C LEU A 212 9.31 8.44 -9.62
N TRP A 213 8.45 7.70 -10.34
CA TRP A 213 7.14 8.24 -10.72
C TRP A 213 6.01 7.76 -9.82
N TRP A 214 6.17 6.61 -9.17
CA TRP A 214 5.19 5.98 -8.29
C TRP A 214 5.44 6.31 -6.81
N LEU A 215 6.65 6.10 -6.29
CA LEU A 215 6.93 6.23 -4.84
C LEU A 215 7.42 7.62 -4.44
N LEU A 216 8.24 8.28 -5.26
CA LEU A 216 8.80 9.59 -4.93
C LEU A 216 7.71 10.64 -4.60
N PRO A 217 6.60 10.79 -5.36
CA PRO A 217 5.57 11.77 -5.03
C PRO A 217 4.92 11.54 -3.66
N GLU A 218 4.75 10.28 -3.26
CA GLU A 218 4.25 9.88 -1.95
C GLU A 218 5.26 10.27 -0.85
N VAL A 219 6.52 9.88 -1.00
CA VAL A 219 7.60 10.22 -0.05
C VAL A 219 7.76 11.74 0.09
N MET A 220 7.60 12.48 -1.00
CA MET A 220 7.60 13.95 -1.01
C MET A 220 6.50 14.52 -0.11
N ALA A 221 5.26 14.03 -0.26
CA ALA A 221 4.13 14.48 0.54
C ALA A 221 4.33 14.17 2.03
N VAL A 222 4.63 12.91 2.36
CA VAL A 222 4.84 12.45 3.75
C VAL A 222 5.97 13.23 4.43
N SER A 223 7.09 13.39 3.72
CA SER A 223 8.24 14.14 4.25
C SER A 223 7.88 15.61 4.48
N ALA A 224 7.24 16.27 3.52
CA ALA A 224 6.92 17.70 3.64
C ALA A 224 5.93 17.99 4.78
N ILE A 225 4.92 17.13 4.95
CA ILE A 225 3.94 17.21 6.05
C ILE A 225 4.62 16.99 7.40
N GLY A 226 5.51 16.00 7.48
CA GLY A 226 6.36 15.75 8.64
C GLY A 226 7.15 16.98 9.06
N ILE A 227 7.86 17.60 8.12
CA ILE A 227 8.63 18.82 8.37
C ILE A 227 7.70 19.94 8.82
N PHE A 228 6.60 20.17 8.11
CA PHE A 228 5.71 21.29 8.38
C PHE A 228 5.10 21.24 9.78
N PHE A 229 4.44 20.15 10.16
CA PHE A 229 3.76 20.07 11.44
C PHE A 229 4.73 20.00 12.62
N THR A 230 5.88 19.34 12.44
CA THR A 230 6.96 19.35 13.44
C THR A 230 7.49 20.75 13.64
N LEU A 231 7.78 21.47 12.55
CA LEU A 231 8.29 22.83 12.60
C LEU A 231 7.24 23.83 13.12
N LEU A 232 5.95 23.63 12.83
CA LEU A 232 4.88 24.51 13.28
C LEU A 232 4.66 24.39 14.79
N THR A 233 4.48 23.16 15.27
CA THR A 233 4.09 22.88 16.66
C THR A 233 5.27 22.69 17.60
N ASP A 234 6.48 22.52 17.06
CA ASP A 234 7.66 22.08 17.80
C ASP A 234 7.45 20.77 18.58
N SER A 235 6.64 19.86 18.04
CA SER A 235 6.25 18.61 18.67
C SER A 235 6.20 17.47 17.65
N PRO A 236 6.19 16.19 18.08
CA PRO A 236 6.08 15.04 17.18
C PRO A 236 4.65 14.81 16.63
N ILE A 237 3.72 15.77 16.75
CA ILE A 237 2.31 15.62 16.36
C ILE A 237 2.12 15.18 14.89
N ALA A 238 3.09 15.47 14.03
CA ALA A 238 3.08 15.06 12.63
C ALA A 238 2.96 13.53 12.47
N ILE A 239 3.49 12.75 13.41
CA ILE A 239 3.37 11.29 13.43
C ILE A 239 1.90 10.87 13.55
N ALA A 240 1.16 11.47 14.48
CA ALA A 240 -0.26 11.16 14.69
C ALA A 240 -1.11 11.58 13.48
N ILE A 241 -0.83 12.74 12.90
CA ILE A 241 -1.51 13.22 11.68
C ILE A 241 -1.26 12.25 10.52
N GLN A 242 0.00 11.83 10.31
CA GLN A 242 0.34 10.90 9.25
C GLN A 242 -0.29 9.52 9.47
N PHE A 243 -0.30 9.02 10.70
CA PHE A 243 -0.93 7.74 11.04
C PHE A 243 -2.43 7.75 10.71
N LEU A 244 -3.15 8.83 11.06
CA LEU A 244 -4.56 8.99 10.73
C LEU A 244 -4.78 9.03 9.21
N TRP A 245 -3.96 9.79 8.47
CA TRP A 245 -4.10 9.89 7.03
C TRP A 245 -3.81 8.54 6.35
N TRP A 246 -2.74 7.85 6.76
CA TRP A 246 -2.39 6.51 6.28
C TRP A 246 -3.51 5.49 6.55
N MET A 247 -4.12 5.52 7.73
CA MET A 247 -5.22 4.63 8.10
C MET A 247 -6.48 4.89 7.26
N VAL A 248 -6.83 6.16 7.04
CA VAL A 248 -7.95 6.55 6.17
C VAL A 248 -7.68 6.11 4.73
N ASP A 249 -6.48 6.33 4.22
CA ASP A 249 -6.11 5.94 2.86
C ASP A 249 -6.24 4.42 2.67
N LYS A 250 -5.65 3.65 3.59
CA LYS A 250 -5.71 2.19 3.58
C LYS A 250 -7.14 1.66 3.65
N GLY A 251 -8.04 2.33 4.39
CA GLY A 251 -9.44 1.94 4.47
C GLY A 251 -10.28 2.26 3.22
N VAL A 252 -9.80 3.14 2.34
CA VAL A 252 -10.53 3.62 1.16
C VAL A 252 -10.03 2.96 -0.14
N THR A 253 -8.86 2.31 -0.11
CA THR A 253 -8.24 1.61 -1.25
C THR A 253 -8.45 0.09 -1.18
N GLY A 254 -8.94 -0.53 -2.27
CA GLY A 254 -9.00 -1.99 -2.42
C GLY A 254 -7.64 -2.67 -2.60
N LEU A 255 -7.64 -4.00 -2.76
CA LEU A 255 -6.43 -4.82 -2.83
C LEU A 255 -5.67 -4.68 -4.17
N SER A 256 -6.37 -4.45 -5.29
CA SER A 256 -5.78 -4.32 -6.63
C SER A 256 -6.50 -3.25 -7.46
N GLY A 257 -5.73 -2.42 -8.18
CA GLY A 257 -6.25 -1.51 -9.21
C GLY A 257 -6.91 -0.22 -8.71
N ASP A 258 -7.15 -0.07 -7.40
CA ASP A 258 -7.82 1.10 -6.85
C ASP A 258 -6.87 2.29 -6.70
N THR A 259 -6.96 3.24 -7.65
CA THR A 259 -6.35 4.57 -7.52
C THR A 259 -7.42 5.64 -7.59
N LYS A 260 -7.76 6.23 -6.44
CA LYS A 260 -8.60 7.44 -6.42
C LYS A 260 -7.71 8.67 -6.58
N ALA A 261 -8.31 9.80 -6.96
CA ALA A 261 -7.54 11.00 -7.31
C ALA A 261 -6.70 11.56 -6.15
N ALA A 262 -7.08 11.23 -4.91
CA ALA A 262 -6.47 11.78 -3.69
C ALA A 262 -5.86 10.71 -2.78
N THR A 263 -5.71 9.45 -3.24
CA THR A 263 -5.09 8.42 -2.40
C THR A 263 -3.60 8.63 -2.24
N LEU A 264 -3.07 8.39 -1.04
CA LEU A 264 -1.65 8.49 -0.75
C LEU A 264 -0.89 7.38 -1.50
N MET A 265 -1.36 6.15 -1.35
CA MET A 265 -0.78 4.96 -1.97
C MET A 265 -1.53 4.61 -3.27
N ILE A 266 -0.81 4.02 -4.23
CA ILE A 266 -1.44 3.34 -5.37
C ILE A 266 -1.36 1.85 -5.11
N ARG A 267 -2.52 1.18 -5.19
CA ARG A 267 -2.64 -0.26 -4.97
C ARG A 267 -2.62 -1.02 -6.29
N HIS A 268 -1.64 -1.90 -6.46
CA HIS A 268 -1.51 -2.80 -7.60
C HIS A 268 -0.83 -4.11 -7.18
N ASN A 269 -1.52 -4.87 -6.33
CA ASN A 269 -1.04 -6.16 -5.83
C ASN A 269 -1.28 -7.30 -6.83
N THR A 270 -0.74 -7.18 -8.04
CA THR A 270 -0.79 -8.23 -9.07
C THR A 270 0.41 -8.12 -10.00
N LEU A 271 0.87 -9.27 -10.50
CA LEU A 271 1.88 -9.34 -11.56
C LEU A 271 1.27 -9.08 -12.95
N ARG A 272 -0.05 -9.29 -13.08
CA ARG A 272 -0.84 -9.11 -14.29
C ARG A 272 -1.45 -7.70 -14.33
N GLY A 273 -2.37 -7.45 -15.26
CA GLY A 273 -3.17 -6.22 -15.26
C GLY A 273 -2.42 -5.02 -15.83
N TYR A 274 -1.60 -5.25 -16.86
CA TYR A 274 -0.97 -4.19 -17.64
C TYR A 274 -2.03 -3.22 -18.19
N GLU A 275 -3.15 -3.74 -18.70
CA GLU A 275 -4.30 -2.97 -19.17
C GLU A 275 -4.91 -2.06 -18.09
N VAL A 276 -5.02 -2.53 -16.85
CA VAL A 276 -5.55 -1.73 -15.72
C VAL A 276 -4.71 -0.47 -15.50
N ILE A 277 -3.39 -0.57 -15.66
CA ILE A 277 -2.48 0.57 -15.55
C ILE A 277 -2.55 1.48 -16.76
N GLN A 278 -2.74 0.92 -17.96
CA GLN A 278 -2.91 1.72 -19.18
C GLN A 278 -4.21 2.53 -19.12
N ASP A 279 -5.32 1.89 -18.79
CA ASP A 279 -6.64 2.51 -18.71
C ASP A 279 -6.69 3.54 -17.57
N GLY A 280 -6.06 3.22 -16.43
CA GLY A 280 -5.94 4.10 -15.27
C GLY A 280 -4.85 5.17 -15.36
N PHE A 281 -4.04 5.22 -16.43
CA PHE A 281 -2.80 5.99 -16.48
C PHE A 281 -3.01 7.48 -16.18
N GLN A 282 -4.03 8.09 -16.79
CA GLN A 282 -4.33 9.51 -16.57
C GLN A 282 -4.71 9.80 -15.10
N MET A 283 -5.46 8.90 -14.48
CA MET A 283 -5.88 9.04 -13.09
C MET A 283 -4.68 8.91 -12.14
N ILE A 284 -3.83 7.93 -12.40
CA ILE A 284 -2.56 7.72 -11.69
C ILE A 284 -1.66 8.96 -11.82
N CYS A 285 -1.50 9.51 -13.03
CA CYS A 285 -0.71 10.73 -13.22
C CYS A 285 -1.28 11.92 -12.44
N ARG A 286 -2.61 12.11 -12.45
CA ARG A 286 -3.26 13.18 -11.68
C ARG A 286 -3.02 13.02 -10.18
N ASN A 287 -3.14 11.80 -9.65
CA ASN A 287 -2.83 11.48 -8.26
C ASN A 287 -1.37 11.83 -7.91
N ARG A 288 -0.42 11.34 -8.71
CA ARG A 288 1.02 11.55 -8.44
C ARG A 288 1.43 13.01 -8.56
N LEU A 289 0.86 13.75 -9.51
CA LEU A 289 1.03 15.20 -9.59
C LEU A 289 0.42 15.93 -8.38
N LEU A 290 -0.74 15.47 -7.89
CA LEU A 290 -1.35 16.02 -6.68
C LEU A 290 -0.45 15.80 -5.46
N MET A 291 0.07 14.59 -5.25
CA MET A 291 0.98 14.28 -4.12
C MET A 291 2.28 15.09 -4.18
N ALA A 292 2.89 15.21 -5.37
CA ALA A 292 4.04 16.07 -5.56
C ALA A 292 3.70 17.55 -5.28
N GLY A 293 2.53 18.02 -5.72
CA GLY A 293 2.03 19.36 -5.46
C GLY A 293 1.81 19.64 -3.97
N ILE A 294 1.21 18.69 -3.24
CA ILE A 294 1.06 18.74 -1.78
C ILE A 294 2.45 18.85 -1.11
N GLY A 295 3.41 18.02 -1.54
CA GLY A 295 4.79 18.08 -1.04
C GLY A 295 5.42 19.47 -1.22
N ILE A 296 5.34 20.03 -2.43
CA ILE A 296 5.88 21.37 -2.74
C ILE A 296 5.19 22.45 -1.90
N LEU A 297 3.85 22.40 -1.79
CA LEU A 297 3.08 23.35 -0.99
C LEU A 297 3.54 23.35 0.48
N PHE A 298 3.66 22.17 1.10
CA PHE A 298 4.07 22.06 2.50
C PHE A 298 5.54 22.45 2.74
N VAL A 299 6.42 22.25 1.75
CA VAL A 299 7.79 22.79 1.80
C VAL A 299 7.75 24.32 1.80
N ILE A 300 6.97 24.96 0.92
CA ILE A 300 6.83 26.43 0.88
C ILE A 300 6.28 26.95 2.22
N LEU A 301 5.25 26.31 2.76
CA LEU A 301 4.69 26.67 4.06
C LEU A 301 5.73 26.52 5.18
N SER A 302 6.53 25.46 5.16
CA SER A 302 7.61 25.24 6.12
C SER A 302 8.67 26.34 6.08
N ILE A 303 9.05 26.81 4.87
CA ILE A 303 9.95 27.95 4.70
C ILE A 303 9.37 29.20 5.37
N TRP A 304 8.07 29.42 5.21
CA TRP A 304 7.36 30.54 5.80
C TRP A 304 7.37 30.44 7.33
N VAL A 305 6.96 29.30 7.89
CA VAL A 305 6.97 29.03 9.34
C VAL A 305 8.36 29.30 9.92
N LEU A 306 9.43 28.74 9.33
CA LEU A 306 10.79 28.94 9.83
C LEU A 306 11.19 30.43 9.78
N LYS A 307 10.84 31.14 8.70
CA LYS A 307 11.11 32.58 8.55
C LYS A 307 10.42 33.40 9.64
N PHE A 308 9.19 33.07 10.02
CA PHE A 308 8.48 33.77 11.09
C PHE A 308 9.00 33.40 12.48
N LYS A 309 9.33 32.13 12.73
CA LYS A 309 9.96 31.71 13.99
C LYS A 309 11.29 32.40 14.23
N ARG A 310 12.14 32.52 13.20
CA ARG A 310 13.43 33.23 13.29
C ARG A 310 13.30 34.74 13.53
N LYS A 311 12.14 35.33 13.23
CA LYS A 311 11.82 36.73 13.54
C LYS A 311 11.12 36.92 14.89
N GLY A 312 10.95 35.85 15.67
CA GLY A 312 10.24 35.88 16.96
C GLY A 312 8.72 36.11 16.85
N LYS A 313 8.14 36.01 15.65
CA LYS A 313 6.72 36.32 15.41
C LYS A 313 5.77 35.15 15.69
N ILE A 314 6.29 33.93 15.74
CA ILE A 314 5.53 32.70 16.01
C ILE A 314 6.27 31.94 17.11
N ASN A 315 5.56 31.61 18.18
CA ASN A 315 6.04 30.72 19.24
C ASN A 315 5.03 29.59 19.44
N ALA A 316 5.49 28.38 19.76
CA ALA A 316 4.62 27.21 19.95
C ALA A 316 3.51 27.49 20.98
N ALA A 317 3.84 28.17 22.08
CA ALA A 317 2.88 28.58 23.11
C ALA A 317 1.73 29.43 22.55
N ASN A 318 2.00 30.36 21.62
CA ASN A 318 0.95 31.18 20.99
C ASN A 318 0.05 30.37 20.07
N ILE A 319 0.59 29.33 19.41
CA ILE A 319 -0.21 28.44 18.55
C ILE A 319 -1.12 27.56 19.40
N TYR A 320 -0.58 26.92 20.43
CA TYR A 320 -1.37 26.09 21.35
C TYR A 320 -2.46 26.92 22.02
N HIS A 321 -2.14 28.10 22.57
CA HIS A 321 -3.14 28.97 23.20
C HIS A 321 -4.24 29.42 22.22
N LYS A 322 -3.91 29.67 20.94
CA LYS A 322 -4.89 30.07 19.93
C LYS A 322 -5.80 28.91 19.50
N CYS A 323 -5.25 27.70 19.33
CA CYS A 323 -6.05 26.51 19.03
C CYS A 323 -6.93 26.07 20.21
N PHE A 324 -6.37 26.04 21.43
CA PHE A 324 -7.12 25.67 22.64
C PHE A 324 -8.22 26.68 22.97
N GLY A 325 -7.94 27.99 22.85
CA GLY A 325 -8.96 29.02 23.03
C GLY A 325 -10.12 28.88 22.05
N HIS A 326 -9.81 28.60 20.77
CA HIS A 326 -10.85 28.42 19.75
C HIS A 326 -11.65 27.10 19.91
N MET A 327 -11.05 26.05 20.47
CA MET A 327 -11.77 24.82 20.84
C MET A 327 -12.64 25.01 22.09
N GLN A 328 -12.17 25.74 23.11
CA GLN A 328 -12.96 26.09 24.28
C GLN A 328 -14.16 26.98 23.92
N ASP A 329 -13.98 27.95 23.04
CA ASP A 329 -15.08 28.80 22.56
C ASP A 329 -16.15 27.99 21.81
N LYS A 330 -15.72 27.03 20.97
CA LYS A 330 -16.64 26.12 20.26
C LYS A 330 -17.36 25.14 21.19
N LEU A 331 -16.69 24.63 22.24
CA LEU A 331 -17.30 23.74 23.22
C LEU A 331 -18.25 24.50 24.17
N SER A 332 -17.96 25.76 24.52
CA SER A 332 -18.85 26.57 25.35
C SER A 332 -20.12 27.01 24.63
N PHE A 333 -20.07 27.20 23.30
CA PHE A 333 -21.25 27.47 22.48
C PHE A 333 -22.19 26.26 22.31
N GLY A 334 -21.71 25.05 22.58
CA GLY A 334 -22.53 23.82 22.58
C GLY A 334 -23.25 23.52 23.91
N SER A 335 -22.95 24.26 24.98
CA SER A 335 -23.50 24.03 26.33
C SER A 335 -24.58 25.06 26.74
N LYS A 336 -25.02 25.91 25.81
CA LYS A 336 -26.19 26.78 25.98
C LYS A 336 -27.34 26.29 25.09
N LYS A 337 -28.06 25.28 25.55
CA LYS A 337 -29.45 25.03 25.15
C LYS A 337 -30.24 24.55 26.35
#